data_AF-A0A9D5V9Z6-F1
#
_entry.id   AF-A0A9D5V9Z6-F1
#
_cell.length_a   1.000
_cell.length_b   1.000
_cell.length_c   1.000
_cell.angle_alpha   90.00
_cell.angle_beta   90.00
_cell.angle_gamma   90.00
#
_symmetry.space_group_name_H-M   'P 1'
#
loop_
_entity.id
_entity.type
_entity.pdbx_description
1 polymer ?
#
loop_
_entity_poly.entity_id
_entity_poly.type
_entity_poly.pdbx_seq_one_letter_code
_entity_poly.pdbx_strand_id
1 'polypeptide(L)'
;EFGITSAELAYLGDRHKAYMNFAERTGVPAIKSLATTLVQSEKYGTPVGKALKVLSQERRQERMAIAEKKGASLPAKLTVPMIVFFLPPLFMVVIGPAALRISGN
;
A
#
# COMPACT_ATOMS: atom_id res chain seq x y z
N GLU A 1 2.89 5.07 25.79
CA GLU A 1 2.02 3.97 25.29
C GLU A 1 2.30 2.60 25.88
N PHE A 2 3.40 1.91 25.57
CA PHE A 2 3.65 0.55 26.10
C PHE A 2 3.63 0.45 27.63
N GLY A 3 4.13 1.47 28.35
CA GLY A 3 4.04 1.52 29.82
C GLY A 3 2.60 1.62 30.34
N ILE A 4 1.73 2.36 29.65
CA ILE A 4 0.30 2.46 29.97
C ILE A 4 -0.39 1.13 29.70
N THR A 5 -0.11 0.51 28.55
CA THR A 5 -0.63 -0.82 28.22
C THR A 5 -0.16 -1.89 29.20
N SER A 6 1.08 -1.82 29.67
CA SER A 6 1.60 -2.74 30.69
C SER A 6 0.89 -2.54 32.03
N ALA A 7 0.61 -1.29 32.42
CA ALA A 7 -0.20 -1.00 33.61
C ALA A 7 -1.64 -1.50 33.42
N GLU A 8 -2.26 -1.25 32.27
CA GLU A 8 -3.60 -1.76 31.94
C GLU A 8 -3.65 -3.28 31.98
N LEU A 9 -2.65 -4.00 31.48
CA LEU A 9 -2.60 -5.47 31.56
C LEU A 9 -2.42 -5.99 33.00
N ALA A 10 -1.85 -5.19 33.90
CA ALA A 10 -1.70 -5.55 35.32
C ALA A 10 -2.95 -5.23 36.14
N TYR A 11 -3.69 -4.18 35.79
CA TYR A 11 -4.83 -3.66 36.56
C TYR A 11 -6.20 -3.96 35.94
N LEU A 12 -6.33 -4.02 34.60
CA LEU A 12 -7.53 -4.53 33.95
C LEU A 12 -7.51 -6.05 33.94
N GLY A 13 -8.55 -6.66 34.49
CA GLY A 13 -8.80 -8.10 34.36
C GLY A 13 -9.08 -8.54 32.92
N ASP A 14 -9.40 -7.59 32.02
CA ASP A 14 -9.63 -7.86 30.60
C ASP A 14 -8.44 -7.37 29.73
N ARG A 15 -7.61 -8.33 29.34
CA ARG A 15 -6.43 -8.13 28.48
C ARG A 15 -6.81 -7.74 27.06
N HIS A 16 -7.98 -8.17 26.56
CA HIS A 16 -8.48 -7.76 25.25
C HIS A 16 -8.70 -6.26 25.21
N LYS A 17 -9.34 -5.71 26.24
CA LYS A 17 -9.57 -4.27 26.37
C LYS A 17 -8.26 -3.49 26.44
N ALA A 18 -7.25 -3.99 27.17
CA ALA A 18 -5.94 -3.35 27.23
C ALA A 18 -5.25 -3.25 25.84
N TYR A 19 -5.30 -4.32 25.02
CA TYR A 19 -4.74 -4.28 23.66
C TYR A 19 -5.54 -3.40 22.70
N MET A 20 -6.88 -3.37 22.83
CA MET A 20 -7.72 -2.50 22.00
C MET A 20 -7.50 -1.02 22.34
N ASN A 21 -7.44 -0.68 23.63
CA ASN A 21 -7.07 0.67 24.09
C ASN A 21 -5.69 1.07 23.57
N PHE A 22 -4.71 0.14 23.60
CA PHE A 22 -3.38 0.39 23.05
C PHE A 22 -3.42 0.75 21.56
N ALA A 23 -4.20 0.01 20.77
CA ALA A 23 -4.38 0.27 19.34
C ALA A 23 -5.09 1.61 19.07
N GLU A 24 -6.11 1.92 19.86
CA GLU A 24 -6.88 3.16 19.72
C GLU A 24 -6.02 4.38 20.06
N ARG A 25 -5.25 4.33 21.15
CA ARG A 25 -4.35 5.43 21.56
C ARG A 25 -3.21 5.69 20.57
N THR A 26 -2.65 4.63 19.97
CA THR A 26 -1.55 4.80 19.00
C THR A 26 -2.04 5.30 17.65
N GLY A 27 -3.26 4.94 17.23
CA GLY A 27 -3.83 5.37 15.94
C GLY A 27 -3.08 4.86 14.70
N VAL A 28 -2.07 4.01 14.86
CA VAL A 28 -1.26 3.47 13.77
C VAL A 28 -1.86 2.14 13.30
N PRO A 29 -2.19 1.96 12.00
CA PRO A 29 -2.79 0.73 11.49
C PRO A 29 -2.00 -0.54 11.82
N ALA A 30 -0.66 -0.46 11.79
CA ALA A 30 0.21 -1.59 12.14
C ALA A 30 0.07 -2.01 13.62
N ILE A 31 -0.18 -1.07 14.53
CA ILE A 31 -0.39 -1.37 15.95
C ILE A 31 -1.78 -1.98 16.17
N LYS A 32 -2.79 -1.54 15.39
CA LYS A 32 -4.12 -2.18 15.40
C LYS A 32 -4.07 -3.63 14.92
N SER A 33 -3.32 -3.93 13.86
CA SER A 33 -3.10 -5.30 13.41
C SER A 33 -2.37 -6.10 14.49
N LEU A 34 -1.31 -5.55 15.09
CA LEU A 34 -0.59 -6.19 16.19
C LEU A 34 -1.50 -6.51 17.40
N ALA A 35 -2.31 -5.55 17.85
CA ALA A 35 -3.24 -5.74 18.97
C ALA A 35 -4.25 -6.86 18.70
N THR A 36 -4.83 -6.88 17.50
CA THR A 36 -5.75 -7.96 17.07
C THR A 36 -5.05 -9.32 17.06
N THR A 37 -3.81 -9.37 16.58
CA THR A 37 -3.01 -10.60 16.58
C THR A 37 -2.69 -11.07 18.01
N LEU A 38 -2.36 -10.16 18.93
CA LEU A 38 -2.11 -10.49 20.34
C LEU A 38 -3.36 -11.03 21.02
N VAL A 39 -4.52 -10.42 20.76
CA VAL A 39 -5.83 -10.92 21.21
C VAL A 39 -6.08 -12.34 20.72
N GLN A 40 -5.83 -12.62 19.44
CA GLN A 40 -6.02 -13.95 18.87
C GLN A 40 -5.04 -14.98 19.45
N SER A 41 -3.78 -14.58 19.64
CA SER A 41 -2.77 -15.39 20.30
C SER A 41 -3.17 -15.77 21.72
N GLU A 42 -3.77 -14.85 22.48
CA GLU A 42 -4.21 -15.12 23.84
C GLU A 42 -5.47 -15.99 23.87
N LYS A 43 -6.46 -15.70 23.02
CA LYS A 43 -7.74 -16.43 22.98
C LYS A 43 -7.60 -17.86 22.45
N TYR A 44 -6.75 -18.06 21.44
CA TYR A 44 -6.62 -19.35 20.74
C TYR A 44 -5.28 -20.05 21.00
N GLY A 45 -4.41 -19.47 21.83
CA GLY A 45 -3.10 -20.05 22.15
C GLY A 45 -2.10 -20.05 21.00
N THR A 46 -2.30 -19.21 19.97
CA THR A 46 -1.33 -19.13 18.86
C THR A 46 -0.01 -18.56 19.37
N PRO A 47 1.14 -19.23 19.14
CA PRO A 47 2.43 -18.75 19.61
C PRO A 47 2.69 -17.32 19.16
N VAL A 48 2.83 -16.40 20.12
CA VAL A 48 3.01 -14.96 19.86
C VAL A 48 4.20 -14.69 18.94
N GLY A 49 5.29 -15.45 19.10
CA GLY A 49 6.45 -15.36 18.21
C GLY A 49 6.16 -15.74 16.75
N LYS A 50 5.31 -16.75 16.51
CA LYS A 50 4.88 -17.12 15.16
C LYS A 50 4.00 -16.02 14.56
N ALA A 51 3.09 -15.49 15.35
CA ALA A 51 2.16 -14.44 14.93
C ALA A 51 2.90 -13.14 14.58
N LEU A 52 3.88 -12.71 15.40
CA LEU A 52 4.77 -11.59 15.12
C LEU A 52 5.62 -11.79 13.87
N LYS A 53 6.09 -13.03 13.63
CA LYS A 53 6.87 -13.35 12.42
C LYS A 53 6.03 -13.22 11.16
N VAL A 54 4.79 -13.71 11.17
CA VAL A 54 3.83 -13.55 10.07
C VAL A 54 3.55 -12.07 9.83
N LEU A 55 3.19 -11.31 10.88
CA LEU A 55 2.93 -9.87 10.76
C LEU A 55 4.15 -9.13 10.20
N SER A 56 5.36 -9.48 10.63
CA SER A 56 6.60 -8.88 10.11
C SER A 56 6.83 -9.20 8.63
N GLN A 57 6.49 -10.40 8.19
CA GLN A 57 6.57 -10.81 6.77
C GLN A 57 5.53 -10.06 5.93
N GLU A 58 4.28 -9.98 6.38
CA GLU A 58 3.22 -9.21 5.72
C GLU A 58 3.61 -7.75 5.55
N ARG A 59 4.18 -7.12 6.58
CA ARG A 59 4.65 -5.72 6.49
C ARG A 59 5.79 -5.53 5.50
N ARG A 60 6.67 -6.52 5.32
CA ARG A 60 7.72 -6.48 4.27
C ARG A 60 7.11 -6.64 2.89
N GLN A 61 6.16 -7.55 2.73
CA GLN A 61 5.44 -7.77 1.48
C GLN A 61 4.64 -6.54 1.07
N GLU A 62 3.93 -5.89 2.00
CA GLU A 62 3.18 -4.66 1.73
C GLU A 62 4.09 -3.53 1.24
N ARG A 63 5.28 -3.36 1.85
CA ARG A 63 6.28 -2.39 1.37
C ARG A 63 6.73 -2.70 -0.05
N MET A 64 6.94 -3.97 -0.38
CA MET A 64 7.31 -4.40 -1.72
C MET A 64 6.15 -4.16 -2.71
N ALA A 65 4.93 -4.52 -2.36
CA ALA A 65 3.74 -4.32 -3.18
C ALA A 65 3.50 -2.84 -3.51
N ILE A 66 3.76 -1.92 -2.57
CA ILE A 66 3.69 -0.48 -2.83
C ILE A 66 4.76 -0.06 -3.85
N ALA A 67 5.97 -0.60 -3.76
CA ALA A 67 7.05 -0.33 -4.72
C ALA A 67 6.72 -0.90 -6.11
N GLU A 68 6.22 -2.13 -6.17
CA GLU A 68 5.77 -2.78 -7.41
C GLU A 68 4.62 -2.00 -8.05
N LYS A 69 3.63 -1.55 -7.27
CA LYS A 69 2.55 -0.71 -7.78
C LYS A 69 3.05 0.60 -8.40
N LYS A 70 4.08 1.21 -7.79
CA LYS A 70 4.73 2.39 -8.37
C LYS A 70 5.45 2.04 -9.68
N GLY A 71 6.16 0.92 -9.73
CA GLY A 71 6.84 0.41 -10.94
C GLY A 71 5.86 0.08 -12.07
N ALA A 72 4.77 -0.62 -11.78
CA ALA A 72 3.74 -0.98 -12.75
C ALA A 72 3.02 0.23 -13.35
N SER A 73 3.05 1.40 -12.67
CA SER A 73 2.51 2.65 -13.19
C SER A 73 3.45 3.38 -14.17
N LEU A 74 4.70 2.93 -14.33
CA LEU A 74 5.69 3.57 -15.19
C LEU A 74 5.33 3.51 -16.69
N PRO A 75 4.91 2.35 -17.26
CA PRO A 75 4.63 2.27 -18.69
C PRO A 75 3.54 3.25 -19.13
N ALA A 76 2.42 3.32 -18.39
CA ALA A 76 1.34 4.25 -18.71
C ALA A 76 1.81 5.72 -18.69
N LYS A 77 2.66 6.10 -17.73
CA LYS A 77 3.23 7.45 -17.64
C LYS A 77 4.19 7.78 -18.79
N LEU A 78 4.87 6.79 -19.35
CA LEU A 78 5.79 6.95 -20.48
C LEU A 78 5.06 6.92 -21.83
N THR A 79 4.02 6.11 -21.96
CA THR A 79 3.23 5.96 -23.20
C THR A 79 2.50 7.26 -23.57
N VAL A 80 1.95 7.99 -22.59
CA VAL A 80 1.18 9.22 -22.87
C VAL A 80 2.04 10.30 -23.57
N PRO A 81 3.21 10.72 -23.02
CA PRO A 81 4.11 11.62 -23.73
C PRO A 81 4.54 11.08 -25.10
N MET A 82 4.90 9.80 -25.18
CA MET A 82 5.30 9.21 -26.47
C MET A 82 4.22 9.39 -27.53
N ILE A 83 2.97 9.08 -27.23
CA ILE A 83 1.86 9.25 -28.19
C ILE A 83 1.71 10.72 -28.58
N VAL A 84 1.75 11.66 -27.61
CA VAL A 84 1.61 13.09 -27.89
C VAL A 84 2.74 13.63 -28.77
N PHE A 85 3.96 13.10 -28.66
CA PHE A 85 5.09 13.54 -29.49
C PHE A 85 5.23 12.79 -30.81
N PHE A 86 4.74 11.55 -30.90
CA PHE A 86 4.91 10.71 -32.10
C PHE A 86 3.71 10.81 -33.06
N LEU A 87 2.49 10.94 -32.52
CA LEU A 87 1.25 10.94 -33.31
C LEU A 87 1.08 12.19 -34.18
N PRO A 88 1.32 13.44 -33.72
CA PRO A 88 1.15 14.62 -34.57
C PRO A 88 2.11 14.69 -35.77
N PRO A 89 3.44 14.44 -35.62
CA PRO A 89 4.33 14.36 -36.78
C PRO A 89 3.94 13.25 -37.74
N LEU A 90 3.48 12.10 -37.23
CA LEU A 90 3.01 11.00 -38.07
C LEU A 90 1.82 11.43 -38.94
N PHE A 91 0.82 12.11 -38.37
CA PHE A 91 -0.30 12.66 -39.14
C PHE A 91 0.16 13.72 -40.15
N MET A 92 1.11 14.58 -39.77
CA MET A 92 1.64 15.61 -40.67
C MET A 92 2.32 15.00 -41.89
N VAL A 93 3.07 13.89 -41.73
CA VAL A 93 3.73 13.19 -42.84
C VAL A 93 2.73 12.44 -43.71
N VAL A 94 1.70 11.83 -43.12
CA VAL A 94 0.70 11.04 -43.87
C VAL A 94 -0.30 11.93 -44.61
N ILE A 95 -0.85 12.95 -43.94
CA ILE A 95 -1.89 13.84 -44.50
C ILE A 95 -1.27 15.00 -45.29
N GLY A 96 -0.09 15.48 -44.89
CA GLY A 96 0.60 16.61 -45.52
C GLY A 96 0.65 16.57 -47.06
N PRO A 97 1.12 15.48 -47.71
CA PRO A 97 1.18 15.42 -49.17
C PRO A 97 -0.21 15.41 -49.82
N ALA A 98 -1.22 14.79 -49.19
CA ALA A 98 -2.58 14.78 -49.70
C ALA A 98 -3.21 16.18 -49.66
N ALA A 99 -3.01 16.91 -48.56
CA ALA A 99 -3.48 18.29 -48.42
C ALA A 99 -2.80 19.24 -49.42
N LEU A 100 -1.48 19.11 -49.61
CA LEU A 100 -0.75 19.92 -50.60
C LEU A 100 -1.20 19.62 -52.04
N ARG A 101 -1.51 18.36 -52.36
CA ARG A 101 -2.04 17.99 -53.69
C ARG A 101 -3.42 18.55 -53.98
N ILE A 102 -4.30 18.63 -52.96
CA ILE A 102 -5.64 19.21 -53.11
C ILE A 102 -5.58 20.73 -53.23
N SER A 103 -4.66 21.39 -52.52
CA SER A 103 -4.52 22.86 -52.58
C SER A 103 -3.81 23.36 -53.83
N GLY A 104 -3.03 22.52 -54.51
CA GLY A 104 -2.25 22.87 -55.70
C GLY A 104 -2.95 22.60 -57.05
N ASN A 105 -4.20 22.13 -57.03
CA ASN A 105 -5.05 21.90 -58.21
C ASN A 105 -6.26 22.83 -58.16
#